data_AF-A0A4Y8C8Z0-F1
#
_entry.id   AF-A0A4Y8C8Z0-F1
#
_cell.length_a   1.000
_cell.length_b   1.000
_cell.length_c   1.000
_cell.angle_alpha   90.00
_cell.angle_beta   90.00
_cell.angle_gamma   90.00
#
_symmetry.space_group_name_H-M   'P 1'
#
loop_
_entity.id
_entity.type
_entity.pdbx_description
1 polymer ?
#
loop_
_entity_poly.entity_id
_entity_poly.type
_entity_poly.pdbx_seq_one_letter_code
_entity_poly.pdbx_strand_id
1 'polypeptide(L)'
;VLKNGTLTYKQTKKLLGLSDDYEFKGEKGTYFIEFKKYKEFIKALGDHSLSQDDLNEIAKDITLIKDEIKLKKALAKYDLNQNQIDSLSKLEFKDHLNISFKALKLITPLML
;
A
#
# COMPACT_ATOMS: atom_id res chain seq x y z
N VAL A 1 8.94 8.57 3.95
CA VAL A 1 9.73 8.40 2.70
C VAL A 1 8.88 7.87 1.52
N LEU A 2 7.87 7.02 1.71
CA LEU A 2 7.05 6.45 0.62
C LEU A 2 5.68 7.14 0.41
N LYS A 3 5.62 8.48 0.37
CA LYS A 3 4.33 9.22 0.21
C LYS A 3 3.51 8.75 -1.00
N ASN A 4 4.19 8.31 -2.06
CA ASN A 4 3.53 7.89 -3.30
C ASN A 4 3.74 6.39 -3.58
N GLY A 5 4.17 5.56 -2.63
CA GLY A 5 4.41 4.13 -2.89
C GLY A 5 5.51 3.83 -3.90
N THR A 6 6.35 4.80 -4.27
CA THR A 6 7.53 4.60 -5.11
C THR A 6 8.74 5.34 -4.60
N LEU A 7 9.91 4.75 -4.84
CA LEU A 7 11.22 5.37 -4.73
C LEU A 7 12.06 4.93 -5.94
N THR A 8 12.63 5.86 -6.70
CA THR A 8 13.49 5.53 -7.86
C THR A 8 14.95 5.42 -7.45
N TYR A 9 15.76 4.68 -8.22
CA TYR A 9 17.20 4.61 -8.01
C TYR A 9 17.85 6.00 -8.02
N LYS A 10 17.44 6.87 -8.96
CA LYS A 10 17.91 8.27 -9.02
C LYS A 10 17.61 9.06 -7.74
N GLN A 11 16.41 8.89 -7.18
CA GLN A 11 16.06 9.53 -5.90
C GLN A 11 16.91 8.98 -4.76
N THR A 12 17.11 7.66 -4.72
CA THR A 12 17.95 7.01 -3.71
C THR A 12 19.40 7.49 -3.77
N LYS A 13 20.01 7.58 -4.96
CA LYS A 13 21.39 8.11 -5.14
C LYS A 13 21.51 9.53 -4.58
N LYS A 14 20.56 10.41 -4.95
CA LYS A 14 20.54 11.79 -4.45
C LYS A 14 20.37 11.87 -2.92
N LEU A 15 19.53 11.04 -2.33
CA LEU A 15 19.33 11.00 -0.86
C LEU A 15 20.57 10.51 -0.11
N LEU A 16 21.35 9.62 -0.72
CA LEU A 16 22.58 9.06 -0.14
C LEU A 16 23.85 9.85 -0.48
N GLY A 17 23.75 10.91 -1.29
CA GLY A 17 24.91 11.67 -1.77
C GLY A 17 25.81 10.89 -2.72
N LEU A 18 25.26 9.90 -3.42
CA LEU A 18 26.00 9.07 -4.38
C LEU A 18 26.03 9.75 -5.75
N SER A 19 27.12 9.52 -6.49
CA SER A 19 27.25 9.96 -7.88
C SER A 19 26.30 9.17 -8.79
N ASP A 20 25.93 9.77 -9.92
CA ASP A 20 24.95 9.21 -10.85
C ASP A 20 25.42 7.90 -11.52
N ASP A 21 26.75 7.71 -11.62
CA ASP A 21 27.44 6.53 -12.14
C ASP A 21 27.52 5.35 -11.16
N TYR A 22 27.12 5.54 -9.90
CA TYR A 22 27.05 4.45 -8.93
C TYR A 22 25.97 3.42 -9.33
N GLU A 23 26.30 2.15 -9.45
CA GLU A 23 25.35 1.09 -9.80
C GLU A 23 24.95 0.27 -8.57
N PHE A 24 23.65 0.07 -8.36
CA PHE A 24 23.18 -0.85 -7.33
C PHE A 24 23.26 -2.30 -7.81
N LYS A 25 23.76 -3.20 -6.96
CA LYS A 25 23.74 -4.63 -7.27
C LYS A 25 22.28 -5.10 -7.46
N GLY A 26 21.97 -5.62 -8.65
CA GLY A 26 20.63 -6.10 -8.99
C GLY A 26 19.67 -5.00 -9.46
N GLU A 27 20.18 -3.82 -9.80
CA GLU A 27 19.41 -2.74 -10.43
C GLU A 27 18.71 -3.25 -11.70
N LYS A 28 17.37 -3.20 -11.68
CA LYS A 28 16.52 -3.57 -12.81
C LYS A 28 15.45 -2.49 -12.98
N GLY A 29 15.54 -1.75 -14.08
CA GLY A 29 14.60 -0.68 -14.40
C GLY A 29 14.74 0.56 -13.51
N THR A 30 13.68 1.35 -13.41
CA THR A 30 13.73 2.72 -12.84
C THR A 30 13.47 2.78 -11.33
N TYR A 31 12.74 1.81 -10.77
CA TYR A 31 12.24 1.86 -9.40
C TYR A 31 13.09 1.02 -8.46
N PHE A 32 13.55 1.67 -7.38
CA PHE A 32 14.16 1.00 -6.23
C PHE A 32 13.09 0.31 -5.38
N ILE A 33 11.94 0.97 -5.20
CA ILE A 33 10.72 0.43 -4.56
C ILE A 33 9.51 0.86 -5.40
N GLU A 34 8.60 -0.06 -5.70
CA GLU A 34 7.30 0.25 -6.31
C GLU A 34 6.19 -0.64 -5.73
N PHE A 35 5.19 0.00 -5.13
CA PHE A 35 3.96 -0.63 -4.65
C PHE A 35 2.77 -0.14 -5.49
N LYS A 36 2.56 -0.74 -6.67
CA LYS A 36 1.46 -0.35 -7.59
C LYS A 36 0.09 -0.40 -6.90
N LYS A 37 -0.19 -1.49 -6.18
CA LYS A 37 -1.44 -1.66 -5.44
C LYS A 37 -1.62 -0.67 -4.30
N TYR A 38 -0.54 -0.28 -3.61
CA TYR A 38 -0.59 0.76 -2.59
C TYR A 38 -0.90 2.14 -3.19
N LYS A 39 -0.36 2.47 -4.38
CA LYS A 39 -0.73 3.69 -5.10
C LYS A 39 -2.21 3.74 -5.46
N GLU A 40 -2.72 2.65 -6.05
CA GLU A 40 -4.14 2.52 -6.38
C GLU A 40 -5.01 2.66 -5.14
N PHE A 41 -4.60 2.02 -4.03
CA PHE A 41 -5.26 2.08 -2.74
C PHE A 41 -5.36 3.49 -2.17
N ILE A 42 -4.22 4.17 -1.99
CA ILE A 42 -4.20 5.53 -1.42
C ILE A 42 -4.94 6.52 -2.33
N LYS A 43 -4.89 6.34 -3.65
CA LYS A 43 -5.67 7.16 -4.59
C LYS A 43 -7.18 6.95 -4.45
N ALA A 44 -7.62 5.70 -4.31
CA ALA A 44 -9.03 5.37 -4.09
C ALA A 44 -9.52 5.84 -2.71
N LEU A 45 -8.63 5.81 -1.73
CA LEU A 45 -8.91 6.22 -0.36
C LEU A 45 -8.98 7.74 -0.20
N GLY A 46 -8.13 8.51 -0.89
CA GLY A 46 -8.09 9.98 -0.74
C GLY A 46 -7.72 10.41 0.69
N ASP A 47 -8.20 11.59 1.11
CA ASP A 47 -7.99 12.08 2.47
C ASP A 47 -8.87 11.31 3.47
N HIS A 48 -8.28 10.87 4.59
CA HIS A 48 -8.97 10.08 5.61
C HIS A 48 -8.36 10.29 7.01
N SER A 49 -9.13 9.97 8.04
CA SER A 49 -8.74 9.95 9.46
C SER A 49 -8.47 8.53 10.00
N LEU A 50 -8.65 7.51 9.16
CA LEU A 50 -8.57 6.09 9.53
C LEU A 50 -7.23 5.68 10.15
N SER A 51 -7.30 4.77 11.12
CA SER A 51 -6.12 4.20 11.76
C SER A 51 -5.40 3.21 10.84
N GLN A 52 -4.13 2.92 11.12
CA GLN A 52 -3.38 1.90 10.36
C GLN A 52 -4.05 0.52 10.41
N ASP A 53 -4.77 0.21 11.49
CA ASP A 53 -5.50 -1.05 11.62
C ASP A 53 -6.73 -1.11 10.72
N ASP A 54 -7.47 0.00 10.60
CA ASP A 54 -8.58 0.10 9.64
C ASP A 54 -8.07 -0.04 8.21
N LEU A 55 -6.94 0.59 7.87
CA LEU A 55 -6.33 0.46 6.54
C LEU A 55 -5.95 -0.99 6.23
N ASN A 56 -5.40 -1.71 7.20
CA ASN A 56 -5.03 -3.12 7.05
C ASN A 56 -6.26 -4.00 6.86
N GLU A 57 -7.34 -3.79 7.62
CA GLU A 57 -8.58 -4.55 7.48
C GLU A 57 -9.33 -4.21 6.18
N ILE A 58 -9.36 -2.96 5.74
CA ILE A 58 -9.91 -2.58 4.42
C ILE A 58 -9.16 -3.32 3.29
N ALA A 59 -7.83 -3.31 3.32
CA ALA A 59 -7.03 -4.01 2.30
C ALA A 59 -7.30 -5.53 2.31
N LYS A 60 -7.50 -6.12 3.50
CA LYS A 60 -7.89 -7.51 3.67
C LYS A 60 -9.30 -7.78 3.15
N ASP A 61 -10.28 -6.93 3.43
CA ASP A 61 -11.65 -7.05 2.93
C ASP A 61 -11.68 -7.01 1.40
N ILE A 62 -10.93 -6.09 0.76
CA ILE A 62 -10.76 -6.04 -0.70
C ILE A 62 -10.10 -7.33 -1.23
N THR A 63 -9.16 -7.89 -0.49
CA THR A 63 -8.45 -9.12 -0.88
C THR A 63 -9.34 -10.36 -0.76
N LEU A 64 -10.26 -10.41 0.20
CA LEU A 64 -11.08 -11.61 0.47
C LEU A 64 -12.48 -11.55 -0.15
N ILE A 65 -13.14 -10.39 -0.14
CA ILE A 65 -14.52 -10.23 -0.59
C ILE A 65 -14.54 -9.82 -2.05
N LYS A 66 -14.80 -10.77 -2.95
CA LYS A 66 -14.87 -10.53 -4.40
C LYS A 66 -16.22 -10.04 -4.90
N ASP A 67 -17.26 -10.20 -4.08
CA ASP A 67 -18.60 -9.68 -4.37
C ASP A 67 -18.64 -8.20 -4.01
N GLU A 68 -18.77 -7.33 -5.03
CA GLU A 68 -18.75 -5.88 -4.86
C GLU A 68 -19.85 -5.38 -3.90
N ILE A 69 -21.05 -5.99 -3.92
CA ILE A 69 -22.16 -5.59 -3.05
C ILE A 69 -21.83 -5.93 -1.59
N LYS A 70 -21.26 -7.11 -1.35
CA LYS A 70 -20.80 -7.50 -0.01
C LYS A 70 -19.62 -6.65 0.45
N LEU A 71 -18.71 -6.31 -0.45
CA LEU A 71 -17.56 -5.47 -0.14
C LEU A 71 -18.01 -4.05 0.25
N LYS A 72 -18.91 -3.43 -0.50
CA LYS A 72 -19.48 -2.12 -0.13
C LYS A 72 -20.13 -2.13 1.25
N LYS A 73 -20.84 -3.21 1.61
CA LYS A 73 -21.43 -3.38 2.95
C LYS A 73 -20.37 -3.54 4.05
N ALA A 74 -19.24 -4.20 3.76
CA ALA A 74 -18.13 -4.30 4.70
C ALA A 74 -17.43 -2.95 4.88
N LEU A 75 -17.17 -2.23 3.78
CA LEU A 75 -16.53 -0.92 3.78
C LEU A 75 -17.36 0.17 4.47
N ALA A 76 -18.69 0.06 4.46
CA ALA A 76 -19.59 0.99 5.12
C ALA A 76 -19.48 1.01 6.66
N LYS A 77 -18.70 0.10 7.26
CA LYS A 77 -18.42 0.09 8.72
C LYS A 77 -17.34 1.09 9.13
N TYR A 78 -16.55 1.56 8.18
CA TYR A 78 -15.46 2.52 8.41
C TYR A 78 -15.93 3.95 8.12
N ASP A 79 -15.22 4.95 8.65
CA ASP A 79 -15.46 6.37 8.39
C ASP A 79 -15.03 6.76 6.95
N LEU A 80 -15.80 6.28 5.97
CA LEU A 80 -15.59 6.47 4.54
C LEU A 80 -16.83 7.11 3.91
N ASN A 81 -16.62 8.07 3.02
CA ASN A 81 -17.68 8.61 2.18
C ASN A 81 -18.00 7.66 1.00
N GLN A 82 -19.15 7.88 0.37
CA GLN A 82 -19.64 7.03 -0.70
C GLN A 82 -18.67 6.92 -1.90
N ASN A 83 -17.99 8.01 -2.27
CA ASN A 83 -17.03 8.01 -3.37
C ASN A 83 -15.80 7.15 -3.06
N GLN A 84 -15.35 7.14 -1.81
CA GLN A 84 -14.25 6.28 -1.35
C GLN A 84 -14.67 4.81 -1.40
N ILE A 85 -15.87 4.50 -0.88
CA ILE A 85 -16.41 3.13 -0.91
C ILE A 85 -16.51 2.60 -2.35
N ASP A 86 -17.06 3.39 -3.27
CA ASP A 86 -17.20 3.01 -4.68
C ASP A 86 -15.86 2.90 -5.43
N SER A 87 -14.84 3.64 -4.98
CA SER A 87 -13.50 3.58 -5.56
C SER A 87 -12.72 2.37 -5.04
N LEU A 88 -12.80 2.11 -3.74
CA LEU A 88 -12.16 0.97 -3.09
C LEU A 88 -12.79 -0.36 -3.53
N SER A 89 -14.09 -0.40 -3.77
CA SER A 89 -14.79 -1.63 -4.20
C SER A 89 -14.40 -2.10 -5.60
N LYS A 90 -13.75 -1.25 -6.40
CA LYS A 90 -13.25 -1.58 -7.75
C LYS A 90 -11.80 -2.08 -7.74
N LEU A 91 -11.14 -2.07 -6.60
CA LEU A 91 -9.76 -2.54 -6.48
C LEU A 91 -9.72 -4.08 -6.43
N GLU A 92 -8.75 -4.64 -7.13
CA GLU A 92 -8.50 -6.10 -7.11
C GLU A 92 -7.16 -6.42 -6.46
N PHE A 93 -7.21 -6.99 -5.26
CA PHE A 93 -6.06 -7.59 -4.55
C PHE A 93 -6.23 -9.11 -4.49
N LYS A 94 -5.14 -9.87 -4.39
CA LYS A 94 -5.17 -11.35 -4.46
C LYS A 94 -4.10 -12.07 -3.65
N ASP A 95 -2.89 -11.53 -3.62
CA ASP A 95 -1.73 -12.21 -3.03
C ASP A 95 -1.62 -11.95 -1.53
N HIS A 96 -1.04 -12.90 -0.80
CA HIS A 96 -0.83 -12.82 0.65
C HIS A 96 0.66 -13.03 0.98
N LEU A 97 1.12 -12.42 2.06
CA LEU A 97 2.41 -12.76 2.65
C LEU A 97 2.28 -14.04 3.48
N ASN A 98 3.38 -14.76 3.66
CA ASN A 98 3.44 -15.95 4.51
C ASN A 98 3.52 -15.62 6.02
N ILE A 99 3.23 -14.39 6.41
CA ILE A 99 3.24 -13.90 7.79
C ILE A 99 1.97 -13.13 8.10
N SER A 100 1.46 -13.28 9.33
CA SER A 100 0.22 -12.63 9.77
C SER A 100 0.43 -11.16 10.13
N PHE A 101 -0.66 -10.37 10.16
CA PHE A 101 -0.63 -9.02 10.70
C PHE A 101 -0.11 -8.96 12.14
N LYS A 102 -0.44 -9.95 12.98
CA LYS A 102 0.08 -10.03 14.36
C LYS A 102 1.62 -10.10 14.38
N ALA A 103 2.20 -10.92 13.50
CA ALA A 103 3.64 -11.03 13.37
C ALA A 103 4.25 -9.73 12.78
N LEU A 104 3.63 -9.17 11.73
CA LEU A 104 4.08 -7.91 11.12
C LEU A 104 4.12 -6.77 12.14
N LYS A 105 3.09 -6.61 12.98
CA LYS A 105 3.05 -5.58 14.04
C LYS A 105 4.19 -5.68 15.06
N LEU A 106 4.76 -6.87 15.27
CA LEU A 106 5.88 -7.09 16.17
C LEU A 106 7.23 -6.93 15.49
N ILE A 107 7.33 -7.31 14.22
CA ILE A 107 8.60 -7.35 13.48
C ILE A 107 8.91 -5.99 12.82
N THR A 108 7.91 -5.31 12.25
CA THR A 108 8.16 -4.06 11.52
C THR A 108 8.77 -2.96 12.39
N PRO A 109 8.43 -2.77 13.69
CA PRO A 109 9.09 -1.77 14.53
C PRO A 109 10.58 -2.06 14.78
N LEU A 110 11.02 -3.32 14.67
CA LEU A 110 12.42 -3.71 14.83
C LEU A 110 13.24 -3.49 13.55
N MET A 111 12.56 -3.30 12.41
CA MET A 111 13.17 -3.05 11.11
C MET A 111 13.11 -1.57 10.67
N LEU A 112 12.37 -0.74 11.42
CA LEU A 112 12.26 0.70 11.21
C LEU A 112 13.42 1.44 11.88
#